data_AF-A0A938B565-F1
#
_entry.id   AF-A0A938B565-F1
#
_cell.length_a   1.000
_cell.length_b   1.000
_cell.length_c   1.000
_cell.angle_alpha   90.00
_cell.angle_beta   90.00
_cell.angle_gamma   90.00
#
_symmetry.space_group_name_H-M   'P 1'
#
loop_
_entity.id
_entity.type
_entity.pdbx_description
1 polymer ?
#
loop_
_entity_poly.entity_id
_entity_poly.type
_entity_poly.pdbx_seq_one_letter_code
_entity_poly.pdbx_strand_id
1 'polypeptide(L)'
;MSNNSPQRLSRPLSLWERAGVRTLPHHIWLLIPCFWLSVLVSSTWVSAHTWQEKTSTHFRVFHQQQPVIAATVLQYAEAYYNQIRLDLGLTHVVLRDAVPWLWEKRCQIYLYPDRQSYRQATGAPAWAGGFVLYKQRTIYSYLGAATFLEQTLPHELAHILFREFVGFENPRIPRWLDEGVAQYAEVGRREAAWDVMRHWLAQGATLPLSQLQTLRLAHASPGTAQVFYYQAVTLVHFFMAAYGPGRFLDFCRNLRDGYSVERALSFATGSRIASLEALEEAWRAFLLQDF
;
A
#
# COMPACT_ATOMS: atom_id res chain seq x y z
N MET A 1 -53.41 -13.96 -10.61
CA MET A 1 -54.22 -14.56 -9.52
C MET A 1 -53.55 -15.87 -9.11
N SER A 2 -53.62 -16.22 -7.81
CA SER A 2 -52.89 -17.28 -7.07
C SER A 2 -51.47 -16.87 -6.66
N ASN A 3 -51.12 -16.44 -5.45
CA ASN A 3 -51.48 -16.76 -4.05
C ASN A 3 -50.88 -18.08 -3.52
N ASN A 4 -49.86 -17.98 -2.64
CA ASN A 4 -49.86 -18.71 -1.36
C ASN A 4 -48.71 -18.28 -0.43
N SER A 5 -49.08 -17.89 0.78
CA SER A 5 -48.22 -17.70 1.95
C SER A 5 -47.95 -19.05 2.67
N PRO A 6 -46.91 -19.15 3.53
CA PRO A 6 -46.45 -20.43 4.10
C PRO A 6 -46.97 -20.70 5.52
N GLN A 7 -47.07 -21.99 5.89
CA GLN A 7 -47.20 -22.44 7.29
C GLN A 7 -46.05 -23.36 7.70
N ARG A 8 -45.60 -23.13 8.93
CA ARG A 8 -44.47 -23.71 9.69
C ARG A 8 -44.90 -25.02 10.37
N LEU A 9 -43.97 -25.90 10.76
CA LEU A 9 -43.95 -26.60 12.07
C LEU A 9 -42.69 -27.49 12.31
N SER A 10 -42.00 -27.14 13.41
CA SER A 10 -41.25 -27.91 14.45
C SER A 10 -40.29 -29.10 14.20
N ARG A 11 -39.16 -29.03 14.91
CA ARG A 11 -38.05 -29.99 15.15
C ARG A 11 -38.44 -31.25 15.97
N PRO A 12 -37.54 -32.26 15.98
CA PRO A 12 -36.93 -32.65 17.27
C PRO A 12 -35.41 -32.94 17.24
N LEU A 13 -34.81 -32.92 18.44
CA LEU A 13 -33.40 -33.20 18.80
C LEU A 13 -33.15 -34.69 19.09
N SER A 14 -31.89 -35.15 18.95
CA SER A 14 -31.36 -36.42 19.48
C SER A 14 -29.81 -36.34 19.49
N LEU A 15 -28.98 -37.02 20.28
CA LEU A 15 -29.09 -37.99 21.38
C LEU A 15 -27.67 -38.04 22.01
N TRP A 16 -27.38 -37.19 23.00
CA TRP A 16 -26.22 -37.34 23.90
C TRP A 16 -26.79 -37.78 25.23
N GLU A 17 -26.76 -39.09 25.53
CA GLU A 17 -26.91 -39.72 26.86
C GLU A 17 -27.31 -41.21 26.72
N ARG A 18 -26.38 -42.10 27.07
CA ARG A 18 -26.56 -43.44 27.67
C ARG A 18 -25.19 -44.17 27.63
N ALA A 19 -24.38 -44.14 28.69
CA ALA A 19 -24.47 -44.87 29.96
C ALA A 19 -23.66 -46.19 29.94
N GLY A 20 -22.83 -46.39 30.99
CA GLY A 20 -22.66 -47.72 31.61
C GLY A 20 -21.24 -48.28 31.74
N VAL A 21 -20.61 -48.06 32.90
CA VAL A 21 -19.48 -48.84 33.45
C VAL A 21 -19.98 -50.15 34.06
N ARG A 22 -19.27 -51.29 33.87
CA ARG A 22 -19.20 -52.43 34.83
C ARG A 22 -17.89 -53.23 34.70
N THR A 23 -17.49 -53.86 35.81
CA THR A 23 -16.15 -54.38 36.17
C THR A 23 -16.05 -55.93 36.25
N LEU A 24 -14.85 -56.46 35.90
CA LEU A 24 -14.06 -57.62 36.45
C LEU A 24 -14.62 -59.07 36.40
N PRO A 25 -13.78 -60.14 36.60
CA PRO A 25 -12.41 -60.44 36.12
C PRO A 25 -12.28 -61.88 35.52
N HIS A 26 -11.11 -62.26 34.99
CA HIS A 26 -10.37 -63.51 35.30
C HIS A 26 -9.20 -63.73 34.32
N HIS A 27 -8.10 -64.21 34.89
CA HIS A 27 -6.79 -64.47 34.29
C HIS A 27 -6.82 -65.62 33.28
N ILE A 28 -5.96 -65.56 32.25
CA ILE A 28 -5.09 -66.66 31.77
C ILE A 28 -4.11 -66.07 30.76
N TRP A 29 -2.82 -66.34 31.00
CA TRP A 29 -1.68 -65.98 30.17
C TRP A 29 -1.58 -66.88 28.95
N LEU A 30 -1.49 -66.31 27.74
CA LEU A 30 -0.94 -67.00 26.56
C LEU A 30 -0.15 -66.02 25.68
N LEU A 31 1.11 -66.39 25.45
CA LEU A 31 2.13 -65.71 24.65
C LEU A 31 1.77 -65.71 23.16
N ILE A 32 1.86 -64.56 22.48
CA ILE A 32 1.83 -64.47 21.01
C ILE A 32 2.98 -63.54 20.55
N PRO A 33 3.77 -63.91 19.52
CA PRO A 33 4.95 -63.15 19.11
C PRO A 33 4.57 -61.87 18.35
N CYS A 34 5.26 -60.77 18.65
CA CYS A 34 5.15 -59.51 17.92
C CYS A 34 5.72 -59.65 16.51
N PHE A 35 4.85 -59.69 15.50
CA PHE A 35 5.21 -59.39 14.12
C PHE A 35 5.35 -57.85 13.98
N TRP A 36 6.57 -57.37 13.80
CA TRP A 36 6.83 -55.97 13.44
C TRP A 36 6.49 -55.75 11.97
N LEU A 37 5.29 -55.22 11.69
CA LEU A 37 4.96 -54.67 10.38
C LEU A 37 5.62 -53.28 10.27
N SER A 38 6.74 -53.20 9.56
CA SER A 38 7.34 -51.91 9.19
C SER A 38 6.53 -51.30 8.04
N VAL A 39 5.55 -50.46 8.39
CA VAL A 39 4.94 -49.55 7.42
C VAL A 39 5.99 -48.49 7.09
N LEU A 40 6.64 -48.64 5.92
CA LEU A 40 7.39 -47.57 5.30
C LEU A 40 6.42 -46.47 4.89
N VAL A 41 6.14 -45.54 5.82
CA VAL A 41 5.53 -44.26 5.49
C VAL A 41 6.56 -43.53 4.64
N SER A 42 6.36 -43.54 3.33
CA SER A 42 7.06 -42.65 2.41
C SER A 42 6.60 -41.25 2.78
N SER A 43 7.43 -40.53 3.54
CA SER A 43 7.25 -39.11 3.76
C SER A 43 7.40 -38.42 2.42
N THR A 44 6.26 -38.12 1.79
CA THR A 44 6.21 -37.10 0.75
C THR A 44 6.69 -35.82 1.41
N TRP A 45 7.92 -35.41 1.11
CA TRP A 45 8.42 -34.09 1.47
C TRP A 45 7.54 -33.06 0.75
N VAL A 46 6.46 -32.66 1.39
CA VAL A 46 5.82 -31.39 1.08
C VAL A 46 6.84 -30.36 1.50
N SER A 47 7.61 -29.85 0.54
CA SER A 47 8.44 -28.67 0.76
C SER A 47 7.49 -27.54 1.15
N ALA A 48 7.31 -27.30 2.45
CA ALA A 48 6.85 -26.03 2.93
C ALA A 48 7.79 -25.00 2.29
N HIS A 49 7.28 -24.16 1.39
CA HIS A 49 8.11 -23.21 0.68
C HIS A 49 8.64 -22.20 1.70
N THR A 50 9.82 -22.47 2.25
CA THR A 50 10.42 -21.64 3.28
C THR A 50 10.82 -20.31 2.67
N TRP A 51 10.46 -19.23 3.34
CA TRP A 51 10.90 -17.89 2.94
C TRP A 51 12.42 -17.83 3.03
N GLN A 52 13.04 -17.44 1.93
CA GLN A 52 14.44 -17.05 1.83
C GLN A 52 14.53 -15.52 1.88
N GLU A 53 15.66 -14.98 2.30
CA GLU A 53 15.85 -13.55 2.48
C GLU A 53 17.06 -13.05 1.69
N LYS A 54 16.91 -11.87 1.09
CA LYS A 54 18.04 -11.01 0.70
C LYS A 54 17.92 -9.66 1.40
N THR A 55 19.06 -9.06 1.69
CA THR A 55 19.13 -7.83 2.48
C THR A 55 20.06 -6.82 1.84
N SER A 56 19.71 -5.55 1.99
CA SER A 56 20.49 -4.38 1.59
C SER A 56 20.64 -3.42 2.79
N THR A 57 21.01 -2.17 2.55
CA THR A 57 21.15 -1.17 3.64
C THR A 57 19.79 -0.92 4.27
N HIS A 58 18.77 -0.62 3.45
CA HIS A 58 17.46 -0.17 3.90
C HIS A 58 16.33 -1.21 3.80
N PHE A 59 16.58 -2.35 3.14
CA PHE A 59 15.54 -3.30 2.80
C PHE A 59 15.89 -4.75 3.12
N ARG A 60 14.85 -5.53 3.41
CA ARG A 60 14.84 -7.01 3.42
C ARG A 60 13.79 -7.47 2.43
N VAL A 61 14.16 -8.33 1.48
CA VAL A 61 13.24 -8.96 0.53
C VAL A 61 13.13 -10.44 0.86
N PHE A 62 11.92 -10.86 1.22
CA PHE A 62 11.56 -12.25 1.43
C PHE A 62 10.99 -12.84 0.14
N HIS A 63 11.49 -14.02 -0.27
CA HIS A 63 11.10 -14.69 -1.50
C HIS A 63 11.08 -16.22 -1.35
N GLN A 64 10.47 -16.93 -2.29
CA GLN A 64 10.50 -18.40 -2.35
C GLN A 64 11.20 -18.87 -3.62
N GLN A 65 12.45 -19.33 -3.51
CA GLN A 65 13.26 -19.84 -4.63
C GLN A 65 13.53 -18.85 -5.78
N GLN A 66 13.49 -17.54 -5.50
CA GLN A 66 13.66 -16.46 -6.49
C GLN A 66 14.77 -15.45 -6.12
N PRO A 67 16.03 -15.88 -5.91
CA PRO A 67 17.09 -15.00 -5.42
C PRO A 67 17.47 -13.89 -6.41
N VAL A 68 17.39 -14.13 -7.73
CA VAL A 68 17.76 -13.13 -8.75
C VAL A 68 16.73 -12.00 -8.79
N ILE A 69 15.44 -12.34 -8.76
CA ILE A 69 14.36 -11.36 -8.71
C ILE A 69 14.44 -10.56 -7.40
N ALA A 70 14.67 -11.22 -6.26
CA ALA A 70 14.82 -10.54 -4.99
C ALA A 70 15.99 -9.54 -4.96
N ALA A 71 17.12 -9.89 -5.57
CA ALA A 71 18.25 -8.97 -5.71
C ALA A 71 17.89 -7.75 -6.58
N THR A 72 17.12 -7.96 -7.65
CA THR A 72 16.61 -6.88 -8.52
C THR A 72 15.67 -5.95 -7.75
N VAL A 73 14.72 -6.50 -6.99
CA VAL A 73 13.81 -5.70 -6.15
C VAL A 73 14.59 -4.87 -5.13
N LEU A 74 15.63 -5.42 -4.50
CA LEU A 74 16.48 -4.66 -3.59
C LEU A 74 17.17 -3.48 -4.28
N GLN A 75 17.73 -3.69 -5.46
CA GLN A 75 18.40 -2.63 -6.21
C GLN A 75 17.45 -1.48 -6.53
N TYR A 76 16.24 -1.79 -7.00
CA TYR A 76 15.21 -0.79 -7.29
C TYR A 76 14.73 -0.09 -6.02
N ALA A 77 14.48 -0.84 -4.94
CA ALA A 77 14.04 -0.27 -3.66
C ALA A 77 15.06 0.73 -3.10
N GLU A 78 16.36 0.41 -3.16
CA GLU A 78 17.44 1.31 -2.74
C GLU A 78 17.52 2.56 -3.63
N ALA A 79 17.39 2.40 -4.96
CA ALA A 79 17.36 3.53 -5.88
C ALA A 79 16.19 4.47 -5.59
N TYR A 80 14.98 3.93 -5.44
CA TYR A 80 13.78 4.72 -5.15
C TYR A 80 13.81 5.34 -3.76
N TYR A 81 14.32 4.65 -2.74
CA TYR A 81 14.49 5.23 -1.40
C TYR A 81 15.31 6.53 -1.47
N ASN A 82 16.43 6.50 -2.20
CA ASN A 82 17.28 7.68 -2.35
C ASN A 82 16.63 8.76 -3.21
N GLN A 83 16.02 8.38 -4.33
CA GLN A 83 15.39 9.32 -5.26
C GLN A 83 14.19 10.03 -4.60
N ILE A 84 13.30 9.30 -3.94
CA ILE A 84 12.13 9.87 -3.26
C ILE A 84 12.57 10.82 -2.15
N ARG A 85 13.60 10.47 -1.38
CA ARG A 85 14.13 11.36 -0.35
C ARG A 85 14.73 12.63 -0.95
N LEU A 86 15.39 12.54 -2.10
CA LEU A 86 15.89 13.71 -2.83
C LEU A 86 14.73 14.59 -3.33
N ASP A 87 13.78 13.99 -4.03
CA ASP A 87 12.62 14.67 -4.62
C ASP A 87 11.76 15.39 -3.58
N LEU A 88 11.59 14.80 -2.40
CA LEU A 88 10.83 15.39 -1.30
C LEU A 88 11.66 16.33 -0.40
N GLY A 89 12.94 16.55 -0.70
CA GLY A 89 13.84 17.38 0.12
C GLY A 89 14.19 16.76 1.49
N LEU A 90 13.97 15.46 1.68
CA LEU A 90 14.17 14.73 2.94
C LEU A 90 15.63 14.29 3.19
N THR A 91 16.57 14.63 2.31
CA THR A 91 17.99 14.23 2.42
C THR A 91 18.65 14.75 3.69
N HIS A 92 18.32 15.97 4.12
CA HIS A 92 18.88 16.62 5.31
C HIS A 92 17.98 16.55 6.54
N VAL A 93 16.82 15.88 6.43
CA VAL A 93 15.88 15.78 7.54
C VAL A 93 16.32 14.65 8.47
N VAL A 94 16.74 15.02 9.67
CA VAL A 94 16.96 14.09 10.78
C VAL A 94 15.76 14.19 11.71
N LEU A 95 14.82 13.26 11.58
CA LEU A 95 13.72 13.15 12.52
C LEU A 95 14.26 12.50 13.80
N ARG A 96 14.23 13.25 14.90
CA ARG A 96 14.82 12.86 16.19
C ARG A 96 14.31 11.51 16.72
N ASP A 97 13.09 11.13 16.33
CA ASP A 97 12.42 9.89 16.74
C ASP A 97 12.18 8.92 15.56
N ALA A 98 12.61 9.26 14.33
CA ALA A 98 12.48 8.33 13.21
C ALA A 98 13.74 7.49 13.09
N VAL A 99 13.54 6.18 13.14
CA VAL A 99 14.65 5.23 13.09
C VAL A 99 15.13 5.13 11.65
N PRO A 100 16.45 5.35 11.40
CA PRO A 100 17.05 5.00 10.12
C PRO A 100 16.54 3.62 9.69
N TRP A 101 16.22 3.46 8.41
CA TRP A 101 15.80 2.16 7.89
C TRP A 101 17.04 1.25 7.88
N LEU A 102 17.48 0.78 9.04
CA LEU A 102 18.69 0.01 9.24
C LEU A 102 18.33 -1.17 10.14
N TRP A 103 19.14 -2.22 10.07
CA TRP A 103 19.03 -3.38 10.97
C TRP A 103 17.60 -3.97 10.98
N GLU A 104 16.95 -4.02 12.14
CA GLU A 104 15.60 -4.53 12.34
C GLU A 104 14.49 -3.58 11.86
N LYS A 105 14.83 -2.35 11.51
CA LYS A 105 13.90 -1.28 11.10
C LYS A 105 13.85 -1.09 9.59
N ARG A 106 14.58 -1.93 8.85
CA ARG A 106 14.52 -2.01 7.38
C ARG A 106 13.09 -2.25 6.91
N CYS A 107 12.74 -1.65 5.78
CA CYS A 107 11.50 -1.96 5.10
C CYS A 107 11.53 -3.41 4.61
N GLN A 108 10.42 -4.12 4.80
CA GLN A 108 10.26 -5.53 4.48
C GLN A 108 9.41 -5.68 3.23
N ILE A 109 9.89 -6.44 2.24
CA ILE A 109 9.16 -6.70 1.01
C ILE A 109 8.96 -8.21 0.88
N TYR A 110 7.71 -8.66 0.82
CA TYR A 110 7.35 -10.06 0.63
C TYR A 110 6.92 -10.30 -0.82
N LEU A 111 7.66 -11.16 -1.52
CA LEU A 111 7.38 -11.56 -2.90
C LEU A 111 6.80 -12.97 -2.93
N TYR A 112 5.48 -13.04 -3.07
CA TYR A 112 4.77 -14.31 -3.25
C TYR A 112 5.04 -14.90 -4.64
N PRO A 113 5.03 -16.23 -4.78
CA PRO A 113 5.33 -16.89 -6.04
C PRO A 113 4.30 -16.59 -7.14
N ASP A 114 3.06 -16.26 -6.75
CA ASP A 114 1.97 -16.04 -7.68
C ASP A 114 0.86 -15.14 -7.07
N ARG A 115 -0.06 -14.68 -7.92
CA ARG A 115 -1.17 -13.80 -7.53
C ARG A 115 -2.12 -14.48 -6.53
N GLN A 116 -2.33 -15.78 -6.63
CA GLN A 116 -3.28 -16.51 -5.78
C GLN A 116 -2.76 -16.58 -4.34
N SER A 117 -1.50 -16.98 -4.14
CA SER A 117 -0.87 -17.05 -2.82
C SER A 117 -0.78 -15.66 -2.16
N TYR A 118 -0.45 -14.61 -2.93
CA TYR A 118 -0.51 -13.23 -2.47
C TYR A 118 -1.90 -12.82 -1.95
N ARG A 119 -2.95 -13.10 -2.72
CA ARG A 119 -4.33 -12.73 -2.34
C ARG A 119 -4.80 -13.49 -1.11
N GLN A 120 -4.46 -14.77 -1.00
CA GLN A 120 -4.80 -15.59 0.16
C GLN A 120 -4.15 -15.06 1.44
N ALA A 121 -2.91 -14.57 1.36
CA ALA A 121 -2.18 -14.07 2.52
C ALA A 121 -2.54 -12.63 2.93
N THR A 122 -2.87 -11.77 1.96
CA THR A 122 -3.09 -10.33 2.22
C THR A 122 -4.56 -9.92 2.29
N GLY A 123 -5.47 -10.69 1.69
CA GLY A 123 -6.86 -10.27 1.49
C GLY A 123 -7.03 -9.13 0.48
N ALA A 124 -5.96 -8.76 -0.26
CA ALA A 124 -5.98 -7.63 -1.18
C ALA A 124 -6.97 -7.84 -2.35
N PRO A 125 -7.60 -6.76 -2.85
CA PRO A 125 -8.51 -6.84 -3.99
C PRO A 125 -7.77 -7.31 -5.25
N ALA A 126 -8.51 -7.92 -6.19
CA ALA A 126 -7.91 -8.61 -7.34
C ALA A 126 -7.08 -7.70 -8.27
N TRP A 127 -7.36 -6.39 -8.27
CA TRP A 127 -6.65 -5.38 -9.06
C TRP A 127 -5.38 -4.85 -8.40
N ALA A 128 -5.14 -5.12 -7.11
CA ALA A 128 -3.98 -4.61 -6.40
C ALA A 128 -2.70 -5.39 -6.77
N GLY A 129 -1.75 -4.70 -7.40
CA GLY A 129 -0.40 -5.21 -7.69
C GLY A 129 0.53 -5.24 -6.46
N GLY A 130 0.15 -4.56 -5.39
CA GLY A 130 0.81 -4.60 -4.10
C GLY A 130 -0.11 -4.15 -2.97
N PHE A 131 0.30 -4.46 -1.74
CA PHE A 131 -0.37 -4.06 -0.52
C PHE A 131 0.67 -3.61 0.49
N VAL A 132 0.37 -2.56 1.25
CA VAL A 132 1.33 -1.95 2.17
C VAL A 132 0.75 -1.82 3.57
N LEU A 133 1.58 -2.09 4.56
CA LEU A 133 1.35 -1.80 5.95
C LEU A 133 2.30 -0.68 6.36
N TYR A 134 1.84 0.57 6.21
CA TYR A 134 2.68 1.78 6.30
C TYR A 134 3.50 1.85 7.60
N LYS A 135 2.85 1.63 8.76
CA LYS A 135 3.50 1.73 10.07
C LYS A 135 4.55 0.64 10.29
N GLN A 136 4.38 -0.51 9.66
CA GLN A 136 5.29 -1.65 9.74
C GLN A 136 6.39 -1.59 8.69
N ARG A 137 6.31 -0.64 7.74
CA ARG A 137 7.19 -0.55 6.57
C ARG A 137 7.21 -1.88 5.79
N THR A 138 6.04 -2.52 5.64
CA THR A 138 5.93 -3.82 4.98
C THR A 138 5.15 -3.69 3.68
N ILE A 139 5.75 -4.17 2.59
CA ILE A 139 5.15 -4.23 1.26
C ILE A 139 4.98 -5.70 0.88
N TYR A 140 3.84 -6.04 0.32
CA TYR A 140 3.54 -7.37 -0.21
C TYR A 140 3.26 -7.25 -1.71
N SER A 141 3.84 -8.15 -2.50
CA SER A 141 3.56 -8.28 -3.94
C SER A 141 3.82 -9.73 -4.40
N TYR A 142 3.71 -10.00 -5.70
CA TYR A 142 3.90 -11.33 -6.27
C TYR A 142 4.67 -11.28 -7.59
N LEU A 143 5.24 -12.42 -7.97
CA LEU A 143 5.95 -12.56 -9.25
C LEU A 143 4.99 -12.37 -10.43
N GLY A 144 5.41 -11.60 -11.43
CA GLY A 144 4.56 -11.30 -12.59
C GLY A 144 3.46 -10.27 -12.30
N ALA A 145 3.50 -9.59 -11.14
CA ALA A 145 2.75 -8.35 -10.95
C ALA A 145 3.24 -7.32 -11.97
N ALA A 146 2.40 -7.04 -12.97
CA ALA A 146 2.71 -6.03 -13.99
C ALA A 146 2.99 -4.68 -13.32
N THR A 147 3.98 -3.98 -13.86
CA THR A 147 4.43 -2.64 -13.42
C THR A 147 4.82 -2.53 -11.93
N PHE A 148 5.07 -3.65 -11.23
CA PHE A 148 5.44 -3.60 -9.81
C PHE A 148 6.70 -2.76 -9.58
N LEU A 149 7.75 -2.96 -10.40
CA LEU A 149 9.01 -2.22 -10.22
C LEU A 149 8.88 -0.75 -10.62
N GLU A 150 8.09 -0.42 -11.63
CA GLU A 150 8.01 0.92 -12.21
C GLU A 150 6.96 1.79 -11.52
N GLN A 151 5.88 1.19 -11.00
CA GLN A 151 4.73 1.91 -10.45
C GLN A 151 4.51 1.55 -8.98
N THR A 152 4.20 0.29 -8.67
CA THR A 152 3.77 -0.08 -7.32
C THR A 152 4.86 0.12 -6.26
N LEU A 153 6.08 -0.38 -6.48
CA LEU A 153 7.17 -0.27 -5.53
C LEU A 153 7.50 1.18 -5.17
N PRO A 154 7.78 2.09 -6.12
CA PRO A 154 8.04 3.49 -5.78
C PRO A 154 6.83 4.19 -5.15
N HIS A 155 5.60 3.85 -5.58
CA HIS A 155 4.36 4.39 -5.00
C HIS A 155 4.24 4.06 -3.51
N GLU A 156 4.37 2.78 -3.14
CA GLU A 156 4.25 2.36 -1.74
C GLU A 156 5.40 2.89 -0.87
N LEU A 157 6.62 2.95 -1.43
CA LEU A 157 7.77 3.54 -0.73
C LEU A 157 7.56 5.03 -0.45
N ALA A 158 7.00 5.77 -1.41
CA ALA A 158 6.70 7.18 -1.27
C ALA A 158 5.66 7.43 -0.18
N HIS A 159 4.60 6.62 -0.09
CA HIS A 159 3.67 6.70 1.03
C HIS A 159 4.36 6.45 2.38
N ILE A 160 5.17 5.40 2.52
CA ILE A 160 5.85 5.10 3.80
C ILE A 160 6.75 6.27 4.20
N LEU A 161 7.62 6.74 3.30
CA LEU A 161 8.55 7.84 3.56
C LEU A 161 7.82 9.14 3.89
N PHE A 162 6.78 9.47 3.12
CA PHE A 162 5.99 10.67 3.32
C PHE A 162 5.26 10.61 4.65
N ARG A 163 4.55 9.52 4.95
CA ARG A 163 3.78 9.35 6.21
C ARG A 163 4.67 9.23 7.44
N GLU A 164 5.87 8.71 7.32
CA GLU A 164 6.87 8.77 8.37
C GLU A 164 7.28 10.23 8.69
N PHE A 165 7.38 11.08 7.66
CA PHE A 165 7.67 12.49 7.83
C PHE A 165 6.49 13.31 8.38
N VAL A 166 5.30 13.16 7.79
CA VAL A 166 4.13 14.00 8.12
C VAL A 166 3.21 13.44 9.22
N GLY A 167 3.46 12.21 9.66
CA GLY A 167 2.67 11.48 10.65
C GLY A 167 1.67 10.51 10.02
N PHE A 168 1.71 9.24 10.47
CA PHE A 168 0.86 8.16 9.95
C PHE A 168 -0.64 8.35 10.16
N GLU A 169 -1.03 9.07 11.23
CA GLU A 169 -2.44 9.31 11.58
C GLU A 169 -2.79 10.80 11.55
N ASN A 170 -2.00 11.61 10.84
CA ASN A 170 -2.20 13.05 10.81
C ASN A 170 -3.41 13.43 9.92
N PRO A 171 -4.52 13.94 10.49
CA PRO A 171 -5.72 14.31 9.72
C PRO A 171 -5.53 15.59 8.91
N ARG A 172 -4.44 16.34 9.11
CA ARG A 172 -4.11 17.54 8.33
C ARG A 172 -3.62 17.23 6.94
N ILE A 173 -3.24 15.98 6.66
CA ILE A 173 -2.70 15.58 5.37
C ILE A 173 -3.86 15.19 4.47
N PRO A 174 -4.21 16.03 3.47
CA PRO A 174 -5.31 15.72 2.59
C PRO A 174 -4.95 14.52 1.70
N ARG A 175 -5.97 13.72 1.36
CA ARG A 175 -5.81 12.50 0.56
C ARG A 175 -5.13 12.78 -0.79
N TRP A 176 -5.46 13.90 -1.44
CA TRP A 176 -4.86 14.25 -2.73
C TRP A 176 -3.35 14.46 -2.63
N LEU A 177 -2.84 14.96 -1.50
CA LEU A 177 -1.41 15.18 -1.33
C LEU A 177 -0.66 13.86 -1.12
N ASP A 178 -1.22 12.97 -0.30
CA ASP A 178 -0.65 11.64 -0.05
C ASP A 178 -0.57 10.80 -1.33
N GLU A 179 -1.68 10.70 -2.07
CA GLU A 179 -1.77 9.97 -3.35
C GLU A 179 -1.00 10.68 -4.47
N GLY A 180 -0.90 12.01 -4.41
CA GLY A 180 -0.13 12.82 -5.35
C GLY A 180 1.37 12.59 -5.20
N VAL A 181 1.88 12.54 -3.96
CA VAL A 181 3.29 12.23 -3.66
C VAL A 181 3.62 10.80 -4.09
N ALA A 182 2.73 9.84 -3.83
CA ALA A 182 2.95 8.45 -4.23
C ALA A 182 3.03 8.29 -5.75
N GLN A 183 2.09 8.87 -6.49
CA GLN A 183 2.14 8.87 -7.95
C GLN A 183 3.27 9.71 -8.54
N TYR A 184 3.74 10.74 -7.82
CA TYR A 184 4.88 11.53 -8.27
C TYR A 184 6.17 10.68 -8.34
N ALA A 185 6.28 9.66 -7.48
CA ALA A 185 7.42 8.74 -7.44
C ALA A 185 7.35 7.64 -8.52
N GLU A 186 6.18 7.38 -9.11
CA GLU A 186 6.02 6.38 -10.17
C GLU A 186 6.77 6.79 -11.45
N VAL A 187 7.44 5.81 -12.07
CA VAL A 187 8.21 6.02 -13.30
C VAL A 187 7.27 6.41 -14.46
N GLY A 188 7.54 7.56 -15.08
CA GLY A 188 6.78 8.08 -16.23
C GLY A 188 5.39 8.65 -15.90
N ARG A 189 4.92 8.53 -14.65
CA ARG A 189 3.56 8.93 -14.26
C ARG A 189 3.33 10.43 -14.37
N ARG A 190 4.33 11.24 -14.02
CA ARG A 190 4.24 12.72 -14.03
C ARG A 190 3.90 13.25 -15.42
N GLU A 191 4.67 12.83 -16.43
CA GLU A 191 4.51 13.24 -17.82
C GLU A 191 3.17 12.74 -18.40
N ALA A 192 2.87 11.46 -18.22
CA ALA A 192 1.61 10.88 -18.68
C ALA A 192 0.38 11.57 -18.05
N ALA A 193 0.45 11.87 -16.75
CA ALA A 193 -0.63 12.58 -16.08
C ALA A 193 -0.74 14.04 -16.53
N TRP A 194 0.40 14.69 -16.83
CA TRP A 194 0.44 16.05 -17.34
C TRP A 194 -0.33 16.20 -18.65
N ASP A 195 -0.03 15.35 -19.62
CA ASP A 195 -0.64 15.41 -20.96
C ASP A 195 -2.14 15.15 -20.91
N VAL A 196 -2.54 14.12 -20.17
CA VAL A 196 -3.96 13.79 -19.97
C VAL A 196 -4.70 14.94 -19.27
N MET A 197 -4.09 15.52 -18.23
CA MET A 197 -4.72 16.58 -17.46
C MET A 197 -4.83 17.88 -18.25
N ARG A 198 -3.88 18.22 -19.12
CA ARG A 198 -4.02 19.36 -20.06
C ARG A 198 -5.23 19.19 -20.97
N HIS A 199 -5.41 18.00 -21.53
CA HIS A 199 -6.56 17.69 -22.39
C HIS A 199 -7.90 17.77 -21.64
N TRP A 200 -7.97 17.16 -20.45
CA TRP A 200 -9.17 17.20 -19.61
C TRP A 200 -9.50 18.60 -19.09
N LEU A 201 -8.49 19.40 -18.76
CA LEU A 201 -8.68 20.79 -18.35
C LEU A 201 -9.35 21.61 -19.46
N ALA A 202 -8.92 21.45 -20.71
CA ALA A 202 -9.55 22.10 -21.87
C ALA A 202 -11.01 21.68 -22.10
N GLN A 203 -11.40 20.51 -21.60
CA GLN A 203 -12.77 19.98 -21.67
C GLN A 203 -13.61 20.25 -20.41
N GLY A 204 -13.05 20.93 -19.41
CA GLY A 204 -13.70 21.14 -18.11
C GLY A 204 -13.82 19.88 -17.25
N ALA A 205 -13.11 18.80 -17.59
CA ALA A 205 -13.12 17.52 -16.87
C ALA A 205 -12.13 17.53 -15.67
N THR A 206 -12.34 18.46 -14.76
CA THR A 206 -11.57 18.64 -13.51
C THR A 206 -12.46 18.58 -12.29
N LEU A 207 -11.89 18.22 -11.14
CA LEU A 207 -12.57 18.39 -9.86
C LEU A 207 -12.13 19.73 -9.23
N PRO A 208 -13.05 20.54 -8.68
CA PRO A 208 -12.67 21.67 -7.84
C PRO A 208 -11.78 21.21 -6.67
N LEU A 209 -10.78 22.00 -6.26
CA LEU A 209 -9.87 21.57 -5.19
C LEU A 209 -10.56 21.34 -3.84
N SER A 210 -11.64 22.08 -3.57
CA SER A 210 -12.50 21.85 -2.40
C SER A 210 -13.14 20.45 -2.41
N GLN A 211 -13.48 19.95 -3.60
CA GLN A 211 -13.97 18.57 -3.77
C GLN A 211 -12.85 17.55 -3.61
N LEU A 212 -11.65 17.78 -4.19
CA LEU A 212 -10.50 16.89 -3.96
C LEU A 212 -10.15 16.74 -2.48
N GLN A 213 -10.26 17.82 -1.71
CA GLN A 213 -9.97 17.79 -0.28
C GLN A 213 -10.94 16.92 0.54
N THR A 214 -12.19 16.77 0.07
CA THR A 214 -13.28 16.11 0.81
C THR A 214 -13.77 14.81 0.18
N LEU A 215 -13.29 14.46 -1.03
CA LEU A 215 -13.74 13.30 -1.79
C LEU A 215 -13.47 11.99 -1.04
N ARG A 216 -14.52 11.19 -0.87
CA ARG A 216 -14.43 9.82 -0.35
C ARG A 216 -14.25 8.87 -1.52
N LEU A 217 -13.00 8.54 -1.86
CA LEU A 217 -12.64 7.70 -3.01
C LEU A 217 -13.38 6.36 -3.06
N ALA A 218 -13.68 5.75 -1.90
CA ALA A 218 -14.42 4.49 -1.81
C ALA A 218 -15.83 4.55 -2.39
N HIS A 219 -16.42 5.74 -2.51
CA HIS A 219 -17.75 5.97 -3.07
C HIS A 219 -17.71 6.69 -4.43
N ALA A 220 -16.52 6.99 -4.95
CA ALA A 220 -16.36 7.68 -6.22
C ALA A 220 -16.57 6.70 -7.39
N SER A 221 -17.09 7.20 -8.51
CA SER A 221 -17.11 6.43 -9.75
C SER A 221 -15.67 6.17 -10.23
N PRO A 222 -15.41 5.13 -11.04
CA PRO A 222 -14.07 4.88 -11.59
C PRO A 222 -13.49 6.09 -12.33
N GLY A 223 -14.31 6.80 -13.12
CA GLY A 223 -13.87 8.00 -13.84
C GLY A 223 -13.54 9.15 -12.89
N THR A 224 -14.35 9.37 -11.85
CA THR A 224 -14.07 10.39 -10.82
C THR A 224 -12.79 10.08 -10.05
N ALA A 225 -12.57 8.82 -9.68
CA ALA A 225 -11.34 8.39 -9.02
C ALA A 225 -10.12 8.59 -9.93
N GLN A 226 -10.25 8.30 -11.23
CA GLN A 226 -9.18 8.53 -12.20
C GLN A 226 -8.81 10.02 -12.30
N VAL A 227 -9.80 10.92 -12.40
CA VAL A 227 -9.55 12.37 -12.40
C VAL A 227 -8.88 12.80 -11.10
N PHE A 228 -9.34 12.30 -9.94
CA PHE A 228 -8.71 12.59 -8.65
C PHE A 228 -7.22 12.25 -8.65
N TYR A 229 -6.85 11.05 -9.10
CA TYR A 229 -5.45 10.61 -9.09
C TYR A 229 -4.57 11.43 -10.03
N TYR A 230 -5.04 11.70 -11.25
CA TYR A 230 -4.29 12.50 -12.23
C TYR A 230 -4.15 13.97 -11.78
N GLN A 231 -5.20 14.55 -11.21
CA GLN A 231 -5.16 15.91 -10.68
C GLN A 231 -4.26 16.00 -9.43
N ALA A 232 -4.28 15.00 -8.55
CA ALA A 232 -3.41 14.93 -7.38
C ALA A 232 -1.91 14.96 -7.73
N VAL A 233 -1.47 14.11 -8.68
CA VAL A 233 -0.04 14.07 -9.07
C VAL A 233 0.38 15.33 -9.81
N THR A 234 -0.49 15.91 -10.64
CA THR A 234 -0.16 17.14 -11.37
C THR A 234 -0.13 18.37 -10.47
N LEU A 235 -0.89 18.40 -9.38
CA LEU A 235 -0.77 19.44 -8.33
C LEU A 235 0.57 19.37 -7.62
N VAL A 236 1.02 18.17 -7.23
CA VAL A 236 2.34 17.97 -6.61
C VAL A 236 3.43 18.34 -7.60
N HIS A 237 3.31 17.92 -8.86
CA HIS A 237 4.29 18.26 -9.90
C HIS A 237 4.35 19.77 -10.15
N PHE A 238 3.21 20.46 -10.24
CA PHE A 238 3.17 21.92 -10.33
C PHE A 238 3.90 22.56 -9.15
N PHE A 239 3.60 22.15 -7.92
CA PHE A 239 4.24 22.75 -6.74
C PHE A 239 5.75 22.57 -6.78
N MET A 240 6.21 21.35 -7.07
CA MET A 240 7.62 21.02 -7.20
C MET A 240 8.31 21.83 -8.31
N ALA A 241 7.69 21.94 -9.48
CA ALA A 241 8.24 22.66 -10.62
C ALA A 241 8.27 24.19 -10.40
N ALA A 242 7.23 24.76 -9.79
CA ALA A 242 7.11 26.20 -9.59
C ALA A 242 7.88 26.72 -8.36
N TYR A 243 8.00 25.93 -7.29
CA TYR A 243 8.55 26.37 -6.01
C TYR A 243 9.74 25.54 -5.51
N GLY A 244 10.02 24.40 -6.12
CA GLY A 244 11.13 23.52 -5.76
C GLY A 244 10.88 22.66 -4.52
N PRO A 245 11.72 21.63 -4.30
CA PRO A 245 11.54 20.64 -3.23
C PRO A 245 11.66 21.23 -1.82
N GLY A 246 12.46 22.29 -1.63
CA GLY A 246 12.59 22.95 -0.33
C GLY A 246 11.30 23.62 0.15
N ARG A 247 10.60 24.33 -0.75
CA ARG A 247 9.30 24.94 -0.43
C ARG A 247 8.21 23.89 -0.27
N PHE A 248 8.26 22.83 -1.07
CA PHE A 248 7.34 21.70 -0.90
C PHE A 248 7.52 21.04 0.48
N LEU A 249 8.77 20.83 0.91
CA LEU A 249 9.06 20.32 2.24
C LEU A 249 8.52 21.24 3.35
N ASP A 250 8.68 22.55 3.21
CA ASP A 250 8.11 23.53 4.16
C ASP A 250 6.58 23.46 4.21
N PHE A 251 5.92 23.30 3.05
CA PHE A 251 4.47 23.05 2.98
C PHE A 251 4.08 21.80 3.77
N CYS A 252 4.74 20.67 3.51
CA CYS A 252 4.48 19.42 4.22
C CYS A 252 4.80 19.49 5.72
N ARG A 253 5.85 20.22 6.11
CA ARG A 253 6.22 20.47 7.51
C ARG A 253 5.14 21.26 8.24
N ASN A 254 4.61 22.32 7.62
CA ASN A 254 3.54 23.11 8.21
C ASN A 254 2.26 22.28 8.42
N LEU A 255 1.92 21.39 7.48
CA LEU A 255 0.80 20.45 7.67
C LEU A 255 1.07 19.46 8.80
N ARG A 256 2.28 18.92 8.88
CA ARG A 256 2.73 18.06 9.98
C ARG A 256 2.54 18.75 11.34
N ASP A 257 2.89 20.03 11.40
CA ASP A 257 2.85 20.84 12.63
C ASP A 257 1.44 21.41 12.93
N GLY A 258 0.41 20.98 12.17
CA GLY A 258 -0.99 21.20 12.52
C GLY A 258 -1.69 22.33 11.75
N TYR A 259 -1.03 22.99 10.82
CA TYR A 259 -1.63 24.09 10.04
C TYR A 259 -2.65 23.56 9.02
N SER A 260 -3.59 24.41 8.62
CA SER A 260 -4.48 24.13 7.49
C SER A 260 -3.71 24.15 6.17
N VAL A 261 -4.30 23.60 5.12
CA VAL A 261 -3.72 23.58 3.77
C VAL A 261 -3.42 25.00 3.29
N GLU A 262 -4.38 25.90 3.41
CA GLU A 262 -4.28 27.30 2.98
C GLU A 262 -3.17 28.04 3.74
N ARG A 263 -3.10 27.86 5.06
CA ARG A 263 -2.03 28.45 5.89
C ARG A 263 -0.67 27.88 5.50
N ALA A 264 -0.56 26.57 5.33
CA ALA A 264 0.69 25.92 4.95
C ALA A 264 1.16 26.36 3.55
N LEU A 265 0.24 26.47 2.58
CA LEU A 265 0.51 27.01 1.24
C LEU A 265 1.00 28.45 1.32
N SER A 266 0.34 29.29 2.11
CA SER A 266 0.71 30.70 2.26
C SER A 266 2.13 30.85 2.78
N PHE A 267 2.51 30.09 3.82
CA PHE A 267 3.90 30.09 4.31
C PHE A 267 4.89 29.60 3.26
N ALA A 268 4.61 28.48 2.62
CA ALA A 268 5.55 27.84 1.68
C ALA A 268 5.75 28.65 0.39
N THR A 269 4.74 29.40 -0.04
CA THR A 269 4.76 30.15 -1.30
C THR A 269 5.05 31.64 -1.13
N GLY A 270 5.34 32.11 0.09
CA GLY A 270 5.53 33.53 0.38
C GLY A 270 4.26 34.34 0.12
N SER A 271 3.11 33.81 0.54
CA SER A 271 1.76 34.38 0.40
C SER A 271 1.23 34.48 -1.03
N ARG A 272 1.91 33.90 -2.03
CA ARG A 272 1.40 33.85 -3.42
C ARG A 272 0.18 32.95 -3.58
N ILE A 273 0.13 31.85 -2.83
CA ILE A 273 -1.00 30.93 -2.79
C ILE A 273 -1.51 30.92 -1.35
N ALA A 274 -2.61 31.63 -1.10
CA ALA A 274 -3.17 31.78 0.24
C ALA A 274 -4.54 31.10 0.42
N SER A 275 -5.06 30.43 -0.61
CA SER A 275 -6.30 29.66 -0.57
C SER A 275 -6.27 28.48 -1.55
N LEU A 276 -7.27 27.60 -1.47
CA LEU A 276 -7.44 26.50 -2.43
C LEU A 276 -7.79 27.03 -3.83
N GLU A 277 -8.57 28.10 -3.90
CA GLU A 277 -8.91 28.75 -5.18
C GLU A 277 -7.66 29.32 -5.85
N ALA A 278 -6.80 30.01 -5.07
CA ALA A 278 -5.53 30.51 -5.59
C ALA A 278 -4.59 29.38 -6.04
N LEU A 279 -4.61 28.22 -5.34
CA LEU A 279 -3.86 27.04 -5.75
C LEU A 279 -4.41 26.49 -7.08
N GLU A 280 -5.73 26.41 -7.21
CA GLU A 280 -6.40 25.94 -8.41
C GLU A 280 -6.09 26.83 -9.61
N GLU A 281 -6.19 28.15 -9.46
CA GLU A 281 -5.86 29.12 -10.50
C GLU A 281 -4.40 29.03 -10.95
N ALA A 282 -3.47 29.01 -9.99
CA ALA A 282 -2.04 28.93 -10.29
C ALA A 282 -1.67 27.61 -10.99
N TRP A 283 -2.22 26.49 -10.53
CA TRP A 283 -2.04 25.17 -11.14
C TRP A 283 -2.62 25.10 -12.56
N ARG A 284 -3.84 25.59 -12.76
CA ARG A 284 -4.47 25.65 -14.09
C ARG A 284 -3.66 26.51 -15.05
N ALA A 285 -3.22 27.69 -14.60
CA ALA A 285 -2.39 28.58 -15.41
C ALA A 285 -1.07 27.91 -15.81
N PHE A 286 -0.43 27.21 -14.87
CA PHE A 286 0.82 26.50 -15.15
C PHE A 286 0.64 25.31 -16.11
N LEU A 287 -0.46 24.56 -16.00
CA LEU A 287 -0.76 23.47 -16.93
C LEU A 287 -0.97 23.96 -18.38
N LEU A 288 -1.49 25.16 -18.55
CA LEU A 288 -1.77 25.76 -19.86
C LEU A 288 -0.58 26.55 -20.43
N GLN A 289 0.54 26.67 -19.70
CA GLN A 289 1.76 27.22 -20.25
C GLN A 289 2.40 26.21 -21.20
N ASP A 290 2.60 26.61 -22.45
CA ASP A 290 3.44 25.86 -23.38
C ASP A 290 4.91 26.04 -22.95
N PHE A 291 5.60 24.93 -22.70
CA PHE A 291 7.05 24.88 -22.49
C PHE A 291 7.77 24.65 -23.82
#